data_AF-A0A1R1I5N2-F1
#
_entry.id   AF-A0A1R1I5N2-F1
#
_cell.length_a   1.000
_cell.length_b   1.000
_cell.length_c   1.000
_cell.angle_alpha   90.00
_cell.angle_beta   90.00
_cell.angle_gamma   90.00
#
_symmetry.space_group_name_H-M   'P 1'
#
loop_
_entity.id
_entity.type
_entity.pdbx_description
1 polymer ?
#
loop_
_entity_poly.entity_id
_entity_poly.type
_entity_poly.pdbx_seq_one_letter_code
_entity_poly.pdbx_strand_id
1 'polypeptide(L)'
;MESYRQTVIRIWPNGREDAPVDVVPTPGAETDGPEALFGEGCGPVFVVSGTHAFGRLTTPDEDEATLGGLYWGLGFQGEDWLPSVSTSPERQWVEKGALVKGVDEGEAISTASHHGQDFVLRWDASGLTPVATREGVDVGGDEPVAVQLTPARTGCPMRCGADGVCKMYGGPWTSSSITAAYFWSRHCDLLLDAFGCDVCEGEGGGGLIGGIDLFTPSREGGWQRGAPRTLAQIRGA
;
A
#
# COMPACT_ATOMS: atom_id res chain seq x y z
N MET A 1 6.82 13.91 -8.77
CA MET A 1 7.05 12.96 -7.68
C MET A 1 5.92 13.23 -6.70
N GLU A 2 4.93 12.34 -6.65
CA GLU A 2 3.83 12.46 -5.69
C GLU A 2 4.45 12.29 -4.31
N SER A 3 4.34 13.33 -3.47
CA SER A 3 5.10 13.41 -2.22
C SER A 3 4.60 12.33 -1.26
N TYR A 4 5.50 11.59 -0.60
CA TYR A 4 5.16 10.65 0.49
C TYR A 4 4.21 11.26 1.54
N ARG A 5 4.22 12.59 1.61
CA ARG A 5 3.35 13.49 2.38
C ARG A 5 1.85 13.41 2.07
N GLN A 6 1.42 12.78 0.98
CA GLN A 6 0.00 12.58 0.64
C GLN A 6 -0.48 11.14 0.83
N THR A 7 0.38 10.26 1.38
CA THR A 7 0.04 8.86 1.60
C THR A 7 -1.08 8.72 2.63
N VAL A 8 -2.19 8.10 2.22
CA VAL A 8 -3.22 7.64 3.15
C VAL A 8 -2.83 6.25 3.64
N ILE A 9 -2.97 6.01 4.94
CA ILE A 9 -2.68 4.72 5.56
C ILE A 9 -3.97 4.16 6.14
N ARG A 10 -4.42 3.02 5.63
CA ARG A 10 -5.52 2.26 6.21
C ARG A 10 -5.00 1.24 7.21
N ILE A 11 -5.65 1.17 8.36
CA ILE A 11 -5.32 0.28 9.46
C ILE A 11 -6.58 -0.39 10.01
N TRP A 12 -6.40 -1.59 10.56
CA TRP A 12 -7.47 -2.40 11.15
C TRP A 12 -7.15 -2.64 12.63
N PRO A 13 -7.53 -1.72 13.54
CA PRO A 13 -7.08 -1.72 14.93
C PRO A 13 -7.49 -2.98 15.69
N ASN A 14 -8.66 -3.53 15.36
CA ASN A 14 -9.25 -4.71 16.00
C ASN A 14 -9.16 -5.97 15.11
N GLY A 15 -8.44 -5.90 13.98
CA GLY A 15 -8.35 -6.98 13.00
C GLY A 15 -9.18 -6.72 11.75
N ARG A 16 -8.93 -7.50 10.68
CA ARG A 16 -9.47 -7.26 9.33
C ARG A 16 -10.99 -7.40 9.22
N GLU A 17 -11.64 -8.03 10.19
CA GLU A 17 -13.10 -8.21 10.23
C GLU A 17 -13.82 -6.98 10.80
N ASP A 18 -13.10 -6.07 11.46
CA ASP A 18 -13.64 -4.84 12.06
C ASP A 18 -13.50 -3.63 11.14
N ALA A 19 -14.23 -2.56 11.49
CA ALA A 19 -14.21 -1.31 10.75
C ALA A 19 -12.78 -0.71 10.68
N PRO A 20 -12.24 -0.45 9.49
CA PRO A 20 -10.93 0.17 9.35
C PRO A 20 -10.96 1.66 9.68
N VAL A 21 -9.78 2.21 9.96
CA VAL A 21 -9.54 3.65 10.13
C VAL A 21 -8.52 4.07 9.07
N ASP A 22 -8.74 5.24 8.46
CA ASP A 22 -7.80 5.86 7.54
C ASP A 22 -7.06 7.00 8.28
N VAL A 23 -5.73 6.94 8.29
CA VAL A 23 -4.82 8.03 8.67
C VAL A 23 -4.62 8.89 7.42
N VAL A 24 -5.20 10.09 7.42
CA VAL A 24 -5.27 10.96 6.24
C VAL A 24 -4.41 12.21 6.42
N PRO A 25 -3.42 12.46 5.54
CA PRO A 25 -2.66 13.70 5.56
C PRO A 25 -3.54 14.92 5.40
N THR A 26 -3.46 15.83 6.37
CA THR A 26 -4.25 17.07 6.43
C THR A 26 -3.33 18.24 6.80
N PRO A 27 -2.52 18.76 5.84
CA PRO A 27 -1.57 19.83 6.11
C PRO A 27 -2.24 21.07 6.72
N GLY A 28 -1.68 21.58 7.82
CA GLY A 28 -2.19 22.77 8.53
C GLY A 28 -3.29 22.49 9.56
N ALA A 29 -3.69 21.23 9.74
CA ALA A 29 -4.55 20.81 10.85
C ALA A 29 -3.72 20.40 12.09
N GLU A 30 -4.41 20.20 13.21
CA GLU A 30 -3.86 19.48 14.37
C GLU A 30 -3.67 17.99 14.00
N THR A 31 -2.67 17.34 14.60
CA THR A 31 -2.39 15.93 14.36
C THR A 31 -3.15 15.04 15.34
N ASP A 32 -3.79 14.01 14.82
CA ASP A 32 -4.19 12.85 15.62
C ASP A 32 -2.99 11.89 15.74
N GLY A 33 -2.45 11.76 16.96
CA GLY A 33 -1.34 10.85 17.26
C GLY A 33 -1.78 9.38 17.36
N PRO A 34 -0.84 8.42 17.38
CA PRO A 34 -1.15 6.99 17.55
C PRO A 34 -1.93 6.69 18.84
N GLU A 35 -1.74 7.50 19.87
CA GLU A 35 -2.44 7.42 21.16
C GLU A 35 -3.96 7.57 21.06
N ALA A 36 -4.46 8.30 20.05
CA ALA A 36 -5.89 8.41 19.80
C ALA A 36 -6.53 7.07 19.41
N LEU A 37 -5.71 6.13 18.91
CA LEU A 37 -6.16 4.82 18.44
C LEU A 37 -5.75 3.67 19.38
N PHE A 38 -4.55 3.75 19.94
CA PHE A 38 -3.94 2.68 20.71
C PHE A 38 -3.84 2.98 22.21
N GLY A 39 -4.27 4.18 22.64
CA GLY A 39 -4.25 4.62 24.03
C GLY A 39 -2.98 5.36 24.42
N GLU A 40 -3.02 6.02 25.58
CA GLU A 40 -1.91 6.80 26.12
C GLU A 40 -0.65 5.93 26.28
N GLY A 41 0.51 6.51 25.95
CA GLY A 41 1.80 5.84 26.11
C GLY A 41 2.18 4.86 24.99
N CYS A 42 1.40 4.77 23.90
CA CYS A 42 1.73 3.93 22.75
C CYS A 42 3.07 4.31 22.09
N GLY A 43 3.47 5.58 22.17
CA GLY A 43 4.69 6.09 21.53
C GLY A 43 4.56 6.16 20.00
N PRO A 44 5.69 6.35 19.28
CA PRO A 44 5.69 6.33 17.82
C PRO A 44 5.39 4.92 17.29
N VAL A 45 4.75 4.86 16.13
CA VAL A 45 4.48 3.62 15.39
C VAL A 45 5.03 3.73 13.98
N PHE A 46 5.38 2.60 13.37
CA PHE A 46 6.06 2.57 12.08
C PHE A 46 5.24 1.78 11.06
N VAL A 47 5.05 2.35 9.88
CA VAL A 47 4.40 1.68 8.76
C VAL A 47 5.48 1.22 7.78
N VAL A 48 5.55 -0.10 7.62
CA VAL A 48 6.50 -0.80 6.77
C VAL A 48 5.74 -1.44 5.64
N SER A 49 6.04 -1.06 4.40
CA SER A 49 5.48 -1.72 3.22
C SER A 49 6.09 -3.12 3.07
N GLY A 50 5.27 -4.09 2.73
CA GLY A 50 5.70 -5.47 2.42
C GLY A 50 5.65 -5.77 0.92
N THR A 51 5.43 -4.76 0.08
CA THR A 51 5.26 -4.90 -1.37
C THR A 51 6.11 -3.86 -2.10
N HIS A 52 6.33 -4.02 -3.41
CA HIS A 52 7.05 -3.06 -4.25
C HIS A 52 8.47 -2.76 -3.77
N ALA A 53 9.30 -3.81 -3.65
CA ALA A 53 10.71 -3.64 -3.28
C ALA A 53 11.41 -2.63 -4.20
N PHE A 54 12.16 -1.71 -3.60
CA PHE A 54 12.73 -0.55 -4.27
C PHE A 54 13.63 -0.92 -5.46
N GLY A 55 13.59 -0.06 -6.49
CA GLY A 55 14.48 -0.13 -7.65
C GLY A 55 14.24 -1.36 -8.51
N ARG A 56 13.13 -2.07 -8.27
CA ARG A 56 12.73 -3.27 -9.00
C ARG A 56 11.26 -3.17 -9.34
N LEU A 57 10.92 -3.74 -10.48
CA LEU A 57 9.54 -3.97 -10.84
C LEU A 57 9.15 -5.33 -10.25
N THR A 58 8.09 -5.36 -9.45
CA THR A 58 7.61 -6.58 -8.80
C THR A 58 6.32 -7.09 -9.43
N THR A 59 6.19 -8.40 -9.47
CA THR A 59 4.96 -9.11 -9.82
C THR A 59 4.09 -9.29 -8.57
N PRO A 60 2.78 -9.57 -8.71
CA PRO A 60 1.92 -9.87 -7.57
C PRO A 60 2.43 -11.02 -6.69
N ASP A 61 3.01 -12.06 -7.28
CA ASP A 61 3.54 -13.21 -6.54
C ASP A 61 4.78 -12.83 -5.72
N GLU A 62 5.65 -11.96 -6.24
CA GLU A 62 6.82 -11.44 -5.52
C GLU A 62 6.40 -10.50 -4.37
N ASP A 63 5.38 -9.67 -4.61
CA ASP A 63 4.77 -8.82 -3.59
C ASP A 63 4.13 -9.66 -2.48
N GLU A 64 3.42 -10.73 -2.82
CA GLU A 64 2.83 -11.65 -1.84
C GLU A 64 3.90 -12.39 -1.03
N ALA A 65 4.96 -12.87 -1.68
CA ALA A 65 6.07 -13.53 -1.00
C ALA A 65 6.79 -12.58 -0.03
N THR A 66 7.03 -11.32 -0.44
CA THR A 66 7.69 -10.32 0.39
C THR A 66 6.81 -9.94 1.60
N LEU A 67 5.51 -9.75 1.37
CA LEU A 67 4.54 -9.45 2.42
C LEU A 67 4.40 -10.60 3.42
N GLY A 68 4.33 -11.84 2.92
CA GLY A 68 4.29 -13.04 3.76
C GLY A 68 5.56 -13.17 4.61
N GLY A 69 6.73 -12.85 4.03
CA GLY A 69 8.00 -12.78 4.76
C GLY A 69 7.99 -11.74 5.87
N LEU A 70 7.45 -10.54 5.61
CA LEU A 70 7.31 -9.47 6.61
C LEU A 70 6.44 -9.92 7.79
N TYR A 71 5.23 -10.43 7.51
CA TYR A 71 4.33 -10.89 8.56
C TYR A 71 4.89 -12.04 9.37
N TRP A 72 5.55 -13.00 8.70
CA TRP A 72 6.20 -14.10 9.39
C TRP A 72 7.33 -13.61 10.29
N GLY A 73 8.16 -12.68 9.82
CA GLY A 73 9.26 -12.09 10.59
C GLY A 73 8.76 -11.38 11.85
N LEU A 74 7.81 -10.47 11.69
CA LEU A 74 7.19 -9.74 12.81
C LEU A 74 6.52 -10.68 13.81
N GLY A 75 5.77 -11.67 13.32
CA GLY A 75 5.13 -12.68 14.18
C GLY A 75 6.13 -13.59 14.89
N PHE A 76 7.23 -13.95 14.23
CA PHE A 76 8.28 -14.78 14.82
C PHE A 76 9.05 -14.04 15.92
N GLN A 77 9.29 -12.74 15.75
CA GLN A 77 9.93 -11.87 16.74
C GLN A 77 9.01 -11.53 17.93
N GLY A 78 7.69 -11.79 17.80
CA GLY A 78 6.71 -11.47 18.83
C GLY A 78 6.37 -9.98 18.87
N GLU A 79 6.61 -9.26 17.78
CA GLU A 79 6.32 -7.83 17.68
C GLU A 79 4.82 -7.57 17.71
N ASP A 80 4.46 -6.41 18.27
CA ASP A 80 3.06 -5.95 18.26
C ASP A 80 2.77 -5.22 16.96
N TRP A 81 2.12 -5.90 16.01
CA TRP A 81 1.85 -5.37 14.68
C TRP A 81 0.40 -5.58 14.23
N LEU A 82 -0.03 -4.73 13.30
CA LEU A 82 -1.32 -4.79 12.63
C LEU A 82 -1.12 -4.73 11.11
N PRO A 83 -1.96 -5.40 10.30
CA PRO A 83 -1.92 -5.22 8.85
C PRO A 83 -2.26 -3.76 8.51
N SER A 84 -1.57 -3.22 7.51
CA SER A 84 -1.78 -1.87 7.02
C SER A 84 -1.77 -1.83 5.49
N VAL A 85 -2.35 -0.77 4.93
CA VAL A 85 -2.33 -0.50 3.50
C VAL A 85 -2.00 0.98 3.28
N SER A 86 -0.96 1.26 2.51
CA SER A 86 -0.62 2.60 2.04
C SER A 86 -1.17 2.82 0.63
N THR A 87 -1.74 3.99 0.37
CA THR A 87 -2.33 4.33 -0.92
C THR A 87 -2.26 5.83 -1.20
N SER A 88 -2.30 6.22 -2.48
CA SER A 88 -2.63 7.61 -2.84
C SER A 88 -4.09 7.94 -2.46
N PRO A 89 -4.44 9.22 -2.27
CA PRO A 89 -5.81 9.65 -1.97
C PRO A 89 -6.84 9.21 -3.03
N GLU A 90 -6.40 9.13 -4.29
CA GLU A 90 -7.20 8.68 -5.44
C GLU A 90 -7.09 7.18 -5.70
N ARG A 91 -6.35 6.43 -4.86
CA ARG A 91 -6.12 4.98 -4.98
C ARG A 91 -5.48 4.54 -6.30
N GLN A 92 -4.67 5.40 -6.89
CA GLN A 92 -3.94 5.10 -8.13
C GLN A 92 -2.88 4.01 -7.97
N TRP A 93 -2.40 3.81 -6.73
CA TRP A 93 -1.47 2.78 -6.32
C TRP A 93 -1.84 2.31 -4.92
N VAL A 94 -1.44 1.08 -4.59
CA VAL A 94 -1.69 0.48 -3.26
C VAL A 94 -0.52 -0.40 -2.87
N GLU A 95 -0.14 -0.33 -1.61
CA GLU A 95 0.93 -1.14 -1.04
C GLU A 95 0.48 -1.74 0.27
N LYS A 96 0.53 -3.06 0.38
CA LYS A 96 0.20 -3.79 1.60
C LYS A 96 1.43 -3.82 2.50
N GLY A 97 1.22 -3.79 3.81
CA GLY A 97 2.30 -3.78 4.78
C GLY A 97 1.83 -4.03 6.19
N ALA A 98 2.65 -3.61 7.15
CA ALA A 98 2.37 -3.69 8.57
C ALA A 98 2.54 -2.31 9.23
N LEU A 99 1.71 -2.04 10.23
CA LEU A 99 1.96 -1.04 11.26
C LEU A 99 2.55 -1.76 12.46
N VAL A 100 3.74 -1.36 12.89
CA VAL A 100 4.51 -1.97 13.98
C VAL A 100 4.57 -1.01 15.16
N LYS A 101 4.31 -1.50 16.37
CA LYS A 101 4.27 -0.76 17.63
C LYS A 101 5.37 -1.24 18.57
N GLY A 102 5.80 -0.36 19.47
CA GLY A 102 6.71 -0.73 20.56
C GLY A 102 8.17 -1.01 20.16
N VAL A 103 8.50 -0.85 18.88
CA VAL A 103 9.87 -0.97 18.34
C VAL A 103 10.55 0.38 18.27
N ASP A 104 11.88 0.40 18.27
CA ASP A 104 12.63 1.62 17.99
C ASP A 104 12.76 1.89 16.47
N GLU A 105 13.14 3.14 16.12
CA GLU A 105 13.27 3.56 14.72
C GLU A 105 14.32 2.75 13.96
N GLY A 106 15.41 2.33 14.61
CA GLY A 106 16.47 1.53 14.00
C GLY A 106 16.00 0.11 13.66
N GLU A 107 15.21 -0.51 14.52
CA GLU A 107 14.58 -1.81 14.28
C GLU A 107 13.58 -1.74 13.12
N ALA A 108 12.74 -0.70 13.08
CA ALA A 108 11.82 -0.46 11.98
C ALA A 108 12.56 -0.26 10.64
N ILE A 109 13.62 0.55 10.63
CA ILE A 109 14.49 0.76 9.46
C ILE A 109 15.15 -0.55 9.02
N SER A 110 15.71 -1.31 9.96
CA SER A 110 16.37 -2.59 9.66
C SER A 110 15.40 -3.59 9.05
N THR A 111 14.20 -3.69 9.61
CA THR A 111 13.12 -4.55 9.09
C THR A 111 12.73 -4.15 7.68
N ALA A 112 12.45 -2.86 7.47
CA ALA A 112 12.07 -2.34 6.16
C ALA A 112 13.19 -2.55 5.10
N SER A 113 14.44 -2.28 5.46
CA SER A 113 15.60 -2.51 4.59
C SER A 113 15.74 -3.99 4.22
N HIS A 114 15.53 -4.91 5.16
CA HIS A 114 15.56 -6.35 4.91
C HIS A 114 14.50 -6.78 3.88
N HIS A 115 13.32 -6.16 3.92
CA HIS A 115 12.24 -6.37 2.96
C HIS A 115 12.35 -5.50 1.69
N GLY A 116 13.51 -4.88 1.47
CA GLY A 116 13.82 -4.13 0.25
C GLY A 116 13.11 -2.79 0.14
N GLN A 117 12.67 -2.21 1.26
CA GLN A 117 12.02 -0.91 1.29
C GLN A 117 13.03 0.21 1.48
N ASP A 118 12.85 1.32 0.76
CA ASP A 118 13.75 2.48 0.80
C ASP A 118 13.39 3.49 1.90
N PHE A 119 12.21 3.34 2.52
CA PHE A 119 11.79 4.16 3.65
C PHE A 119 10.75 3.42 4.52
N VAL A 120 10.53 3.97 5.71
CA VAL A 120 9.37 3.68 6.58
C VAL A 120 8.59 4.97 6.82
N LEU A 121 7.30 4.88 7.13
CA LEU A 121 6.57 6.04 7.65
C LEU A 121 6.52 5.95 9.17
N ARG A 122 7.14 6.91 9.86
CA ARG A 122 6.96 7.09 11.30
C ARG A 122 5.71 7.92 11.54
N TRP A 123 4.83 7.44 12.39
CA TRP A 123 3.67 8.18 12.88
C TRP A 123 3.84 8.46 14.38
N ASP A 124 3.82 9.74 14.74
CA ASP A 124 3.88 10.21 16.12
C ASP A 124 2.91 11.38 16.33
N ALA A 125 2.97 12.02 17.51
CA ALA A 125 2.11 13.16 17.86
C ALA A 125 2.29 14.40 16.96
N SER A 126 3.38 14.47 16.17
CA SER A 126 3.63 15.55 15.21
C SER A 126 3.04 15.23 13.84
N GLY A 127 2.88 13.95 13.50
CA GLY A 127 2.21 13.50 12.27
C GLY A 127 2.96 12.34 11.61
N LEU A 128 2.80 12.22 10.29
CA LEU A 128 3.53 11.25 9.47
C LEU A 128 4.83 11.85 8.94
N THR A 129 5.94 11.14 9.18
CA THR A 129 7.27 11.49 8.70
C THR A 129 7.86 10.31 7.94
N PRO A 130 8.24 10.47 6.66
CA PRO A 130 8.97 9.43 5.96
C PRO A 130 10.42 9.41 6.46
N VAL A 131 10.94 8.22 6.76
CA VAL A 131 12.30 7.99 7.26
C VAL A 131 13.01 7.04 6.30
N ALA A 132 14.08 7.52 5.67
CA ALA A 132 14.88 6.72 4.75
C ALA A 132 15.51 5.50 5.45
N THR A 133 15.52 4.34 4.79
CA THR A 133 16.16 3.14 5.34
C THR A 133 17.66 3.07 5.07
N ARG A 134 18.18 3.95 4.20
CA ARG A 134 19.59 4.04 3.83
C ARG A 134 19.95 5.44 3.34
N GLU A 135 21.25 5.72 3.35
CA GLU A 135 21.79 6.98 2.84
C GLU A 135 21.51 7.15 1.34
N GLY A 136 21.17 8.38 0.93
CA GLY A 136 20.95 8.73 -0.48
C GLY A 136 19.52 8.51 -1.00
N VAL A 137 18.60 7.97 -0.18
CA VAL A 137 17.17 7.92 -0.53
C VAL A 137 16.56 9.30 -0.30
N ASP A 138 16.01 9.90 -1.36
CA ASP A 138 15.23 11.13 -1.26
C ASP A 138 13.77 10.80 -0.91
N VAL A 139 13.42 11.03 0.36
CA VAL A 139 12.05 10.85 0.87
C VAL A 139 11.22 12.14 0.83
N GLY A 140 11.68 13.19 0.14
CA GLY A 140 10.92 14.43 -0.05
C GLY A 140 10.82 15.32 1.20
N GLY A 141 11.71 15.14 2.17
CA GLY A 141 11.83 15.93 3.39
C GLY A 141 11.62 15.13 4.69
N ASP A 142 12.05 15.70 5.81
CA ASP A 142 11.95 15.14 7.18
C ASP A 142 10.88 15.85 8.03
N GLU A 143 10.17 16.82 7.45
CA GLU A 143 9.10 17.54 8.11
C GLU A 143 7.86 16.65 8.30
N PRO A 144 7.36 16.48 9.53
CA PRO A 144 6.12 15.77 9.78
C PRO A 144 4.95 16.42 9.03
N VAL A 145 4.07 15.59 8.51
CA VAL A 145 2.81 16.01 7.90
C VAL A 145 1.69 15.73 8.87
N ALA A 146 0.93 16.76 9.21
CA ALA A 146 -0.22 16.60 10.08
C ALA A 146 -1.22 15.60 9.49
N VAL A 147 -1.81 14.78 10.35
CA VAL A 147 -2.78 13.73 9.97
C VAL A 147 -4.02 13.76 10.81
N GLN A 148 -5.12 13.25 10.25
CA GLN A 148 -6.38 13.08 10.94
C GLN A 148 -6.85 11.63 10.81
N LEU A 149 -7.42 11.09 11.87
CA LEU A 149 -8.04 9.78 11.90
C LEU A 149 -9.48 9.90 11.43
N THR A 150 -9.79 9.20 10.33
CA THR A 150 -11.13 9.20 9.76
C THR A 150 -11.65 7.77 9.67
N PRO A 151 -12.94 7.52 9.98
CA PRO A 151 -13.54 6.24 9.66
C PRO A 151 -13.35 5.94 8.17
N ALA A 152 -12.78 4.78 7.88
CA ALA A 152 -12.47 4.40 6.52
C ALA A 152 -13.76 4.30 5.70
N ARG A 153 -13.77 4.87 4.49
CA ARG A 153 -14.92 4.70 3.58
C ARG A 153 -15.01 3.25 3.14
N THR A 154 -16.12 2.62 3.51
CA THR A 154 -16.57 1.28 3.11
C THR A 154 -17.30 1.36 1.76
N GLY A 155 -17.30 0.29 0.97
CA GLY A 155 -17.86 0.29 -0.40
C GLY A 155 -16.82 0.09 -1.52
N CYS A 156 -17.18 0.41 -2.77
CA CYS A 156 -16.37 0.06 -3.95
C CYS A 156 -14.99 0.77 -3.93
N PRO A 157 -13.86 0.02 -3.92
CA PRO A 157 -12.54 0.63 -3.85
C PRO A 157 -12.17 1.47 -5.07
N MET A 158 -12.62 1.06 -6.25
CA MET A 158 -12.45 1.80 -7.51
C MET A 158 -13.12 3.19 -7.49
N ARG A 159 -13.98 3.47 -6.50
CA ARG A 159 -14.68 4.74 -6.33
C ARG A 159 -14.39 5.39 -4.97
N CYS A 160 -13.26 5.03 -4.36
CA CYS A 160 -12.84 5.51 -3.04
C CYS A 160 -13.91 5.35 -1.94
N GLY A 161 -14.62 4.22 -1.96
CA GLY A 161 -15.68 3.89 -1.01
C GLY A 161 -17.01 4.61 -1.27
N ALA A 162 -17.25 5.11 -2.49
CA ALA A 162 -18.57 5.59 -2.88
C ALA A 162 -19.48 4.45 -3.33
N ASP A 163 -20.75 4.48 -2.88
CA ASP A 163 -21.76 3.48 -3.25
C ASP A 163 -22.16 3.54 -4.72
N GLY A 164 -22.37 2.37 -5.31
CA GLY A 164 -22.92 2.16 -6.66
C GLY A 164 -22.21 1.08 -7.45
N VAL A 165 -22.81 0.69 -8.59
CA VAL A 165 -22.35 -0.43 -9.40
C VAL A 165 -20.92 -0.19 -9.90
N CYS A 166 -20.02 -1.10 -9.56
CA CYS A 166 -18.68 -1.15 -10.13
C CYS A 166 -18.78 -1.49 -11.62
N LYS A 167 -18.44 -0.55 -12.50
CA LYS A 167 -18.48 -0.74 -13.95
C LYS A 167 -17.07 -0.79 -14.51
N MET A 168 -16.79 -1.85 -15.27
CA MET A 168 -15.54 -1.98 -16.01
C MET A 168 -15.32 -0.78 -16.94
N TYR A 169 -14.10 -0.25 -16.95
CA TYR A 169 -13.67 0.76 -17.92
C TYR A 169 -12.99 0.10 -19.12
N GLY A 170 -13.49 0.34 -20.33
CA GLY A 170 -13.02 -0.34 -21.55
C GLY A 170 -14.01 -1.36 -22.07
N GLY A 171 -13.56 -2.29 -22.92
CA GLY A 171 -14.41 -3.34 -23.49
C GLY A 171 -13.81 -4.05 -24.71
N PRO A 172 -14.46 -5.10 -25.22
CA PRO A 172 -13.90 -6.01 -26.23
C PRO A 172 -13.88 -5.44 -27.67
N TRP A 173 -14.09 -4.13 -27.83
CA TRP A 173 -14.42 -3.52 -29.13
C TRP A 173 -13.19 -3.11 -29.95
N THR A 174 -12.14 -2.61 -29.30
CA THR A 174 -10.91 -2.13 -29.95
C THR A 174 -9.69 -2.53 -29.12
N SER A 175 -8.49 -2.55 -29.73
CA SER A 175 -7.25 -2.89 -29.02
C SER A 175 -6.98 -1.98 -27.81
N SER A 176 -7.29 -0.68 -27.92
CA SER A 176 -7.17 0.26 -26.80
C SER A 176 -8.22 0.01 -25.72
N SER A 177 -9.47 -0.29 -26.09
CA SER A 177 -10.54 -0.63 -25.13
C SER A 177 -10.28 -1.96 -24.42
N ILE A 178 -9.71 -2.96 -25.09
CA ILE A 178 -9.31 -4.24 -24.49
C ILE A 178 -8.19 -4.02 -23.47
N THR A 179 -7.20 -3.22 -23.86
CA THR A 179 -6.09 -2.86 -22.98
C THR A 179 -6.59 -2.13 -21.74
N ALA A 180 -7.51 -1.17 -21.90
CA ALA A 180 -8.12 -0.44 -20.79
C ALA A 180 -8.92 -1.36 -19.85
N ALA A 181 -9.71 -2.29 -20.40
CA ALA A 181 -10.45 -3.28 -19.62
C ALA A 181 -9.53 -4.17 -18.79
N TYR A 182 -8.44 -4.64 -19.40
CA TYR A 182 -7.47 -5.48 -18.71
C TYR A 182 -6.75 -4.74 -17.58
N PHE A 183 -6.28 -3.50 -17.77
CA PHE A 183 -5.70 -2.69 -16.69
C PHE A 183 -6.69 -2.38 -15.58
N TRP A 184 -7.92 -2.03 -15.95
CA TRP A 184 -8.99 -1.80 -14.99
C TRP A 184 -9.22 -3.03 -14.12
N SER A 185 -9.32 -4.22 -14.73
CA SER A 185 -9.52 -5.48 -13.99
C SER A 185 -8.37 -5.75 -13.02
N ARG A 186 -7.12 -5.61 -13.47
CA ARG A 186 -5.95 -5.86 -12.61
C ARG A 186 -5.81 -4.86 -11.48
N HIS A 187 -6.15 -3.59 -11.72
CA HIS A 187 -6.19 -2.58 -10.68
C HIS A 187 -7.34 -2.82 -9.69
N CYS A 188 -8.51 -3.23 -10.19
CA CYS A 188 -9.64 -3.63 -9.37
C CYS A 188 -9.24 -4.80 -8.46
N ASP A 189 -8.63 -5.86 -9.00
CA ASP A 189 -8.17 -7.01 -8.21
C ASP A 189 -7.23 -6.59 -7.08
N LEU A 190 -6.26 -5.70 -7.36
CA LEU A 190 -5.34 -5.18 -6.34
C LEU A 190 -6.05 -4.38 -5.24
N LEU A 191 -6.99 -3.51 -5.62
CA LEU A 191 -7.73 -2.72 -4.65
C LEU A 191 -8.71 -3.58 -3.85
N LEU A 192 -9.31 -4.61 -4.45
CA LEU A 192 -10.19 -5.56 -3.77
C LEU A 192 -9.42 -6.41 -2.78
N ASP A 193 -8.24 -6.90 -3.15
CA ASP A 193 -7.36 -7.64 -2.25
C ASP A 193 -6.86 -6.78 -1.07
N ALA A 194 -6.56 -5.50 -1.32
CA ALA A 194 -6.08 -4.59 -0.29
C ALA A 194 -7.20 -4.08 0.65
N PHE A 195 -8.38 -3.75 0.11
CA PHE A 195 -9.43 -3.03 0.85
C PHE A 195 -10.71 -3.83 1.11
N GLY A 196 -10.94 -4.94 0.42
CA GLY A 196 -12.25 -5.59 0.34
C GLY A 196 -13.27 -4.78 -0.45
N CYS A 197 -14.51 -5.26 -0.55
CA CYS A 197 -15.63 -4.52 -1.16
C CYS A 197 -16.98 -4.97 -0.61
N ASP A 198 -17.76 -4.03 -0.08
CA ASP A 198 -19.07 -4.32 0.53
C ASP A 198 -20.25 -4.25 -0.47
N VAL A 199 -19.99 -3.80 -1.71
CA VAL A 199 -21.03 -3.48 -2.72
C VAL A 199 -20.87 -4.34 -3.99
N CYS A 200 -19.86 -5.20 -4.03
CA CYS A 200 -19.52 -5.98 -5.23
C CYS A 200 -20.44 -7.20 -5.39
N GLU A 201 -21.67 -6.98 -5.87
CA GLU A 201 -22.59 -8.04 -6.32
C GLU A 201 -22.76 -8.09 -7.86
N GLY A 202 -21.88 -7.42 -8.63
CA GLY A 202 -22.07 -7.24 -10.08
C GLY A 202 -21.36 -8.27 -10.97
N GLU A 203 -22.15 -9.05 -11.72
CA GLU A 203 -21.71 -9.90 -12.84
C GLU A 203 -20.82 -9.14 -13.85
N GLY A 204 -19.50 -9.29 -13.72
CA GLY A 204 -18.52 -8.90 -14.73
C GLY A 204 -18.15 -10.09 -15.60
N GLY A 205 -19.08 -10.53 -16.46
CA GLY A 205 -18.85 -11.63 -17.39
C GLY A 205 -17.71 -11.37 -18.38
N GLY A 206 -16.95 -12.43 -18.67
CA GLY A 206 -16.00 -12.49 -19.78
C GLY A 206 -14.56 -12.73 -19.33
N GLY A 207 -14.16 -14.00 -19.27
CA GLY A 207 -12.76 -14.37 -19.05
C GLY A 207 -11.85 -13.67 -20.07
N LEU A 208 -10.96 -12.83 -19.57
CA LEU A 208 -9.86 -12.26 -20.34
C LEU A 208 -8.67 -13.21 -20.23
N ILE A 209 -8.45 -13.99 -21.30
CA ILE A 209 -7.18 -14.65 -21.57
C ILE A 209 -6.24 -13.57 -22.13
N GLY A 210 -5.10 -13.35 -21.48
CA GLY A 210 -3.96 -12.68 -22.12
C GLY A 210 -3.36 -11.54 -21.31
N GLY A 211 -2.31 -11.88 -20.55
CA GLY A 211 -1.41 -10.94 -19.90
C GLY A 211 -0.84 -11.62 -18.66
N ILE A 212 0.25 -12.35 -18.84
CA ILE A 212 0.83 -13.17 -17.77
C ILE A 212 1.83 -12.36 -16.93
N ASP A 213 2.20 -11.14 -17.34
CA ASP A 213 3.26 -10.39 -16.66
C ASP A 213 2.96 -8.88 -16.67
N LEU A 214 2.16 -8.40 -15.71
CA LEU A 214 2.09 -6.98 -15.38
C LEU A 214 2.74 -6.74 -14.02
N PHE A 215 3.58 -5.72 -13.98
CA PHE A 215 4.11 -5.19 -12.73
C PHE A 215 3.01 -4.45 -11.98
N THR A 216 2.98 -4.58 -10.67
CA THR A 216 2.00 -3.90 -9.82
C THR A 216 2.25 -2.39 -9.86
N PRO A 217 1.20 -1.55 -9.91
CA PRO A 217 1.35 -0.10 -9.88
C PRO A 217 1.95 0.31 -8.53
N SER A 218 3.17 0.81 -8.56
CA SER A 218 3.85 1.35 -7.39
C SER A 218 3.75 2.88 -7.36
N ARG A 219 3.97 3.44 -6.17
CA ARG A 219 4.08 4.89 -5.97
C ARG A 219 5.16 5.56 -6.82
N GLU A 220 6.17 4.80 -7.28
CA GLU A 220 7.33 5.32 -8.02
C GLU A 220 7.17 5.26 -9.54
N GLY A 221 6.15 4.58 -10.07
CA GLY A 221 6.17 4.25 -11.49
C GLY A 221 4.87 3.91 -12.19
N GLY A 222 3.73 3.84 -11.49
CA GLY A 222 2.46 3.42 -12.11
C GLY A 222 2.56 2.06 -12.79
N TRP A 223 1.62 1.74 -13.67
CA TRP A 223 1.67 0.49 -14.44
C TRP A 223 2.79 0.53 -15.48
N GLN A 224 3.88 -0.20 -15.24
CA GLN A 224 4.97 -0.32 -16.20
C GLN A 224 4.80 -1.56 -17.08
N ARG A 225 5.06 -1.41 -18.39
CA ARG A 225 4.98 -2.49 -19.38
C ARG A 225 6.38 -3.04 -19.67
N GLY A 226 6.54 -4.37 -19.71
CA GLY A 226 7.77 -5.01 -20.18
C GLY A 226 7.60 -6.52 -20.34
N ALA A 227 8.39 -7.14 -21.24
CA ALA A 227 8.45 -8.60 -21.35
C ALA A 227 9.24 -9.18 -20.16
N PRO A 228 8.89 -10.38 -19.64
CA PRO A 228 9.64 -11.02 -18.57
C PRO A 228 11.10 -11.19 -18.96
N ARG A 229 12.02 -10.85 -18.04
CA ARG A 229 13.45 -11.10 -18.28
C ARG A 229 13.70 -12.59 -18.31
N THR A 230 14.45 -13.04 -19.31
CA THR A 230 14.87 -14.44 -19.43
C THR A 230 15.83 -14.82 -18.30
N LEU A 231 15.85 -16.09 -17.89
CA LEU A 231 16.80 -16.62 -16.90
C LEU A 231 18.28 -16.30 -17.22
N ALA A 232 18.61 -16.08 -18.50
CA ALA A 232 19.92 -15.66 -18.96
C ALA A 232 20.25 -14.21 -18.56
N GLN A 233 19.26 -13.32 -18.48
CA GLN A 233 19.42 -11.93 -18.05
C GLN A 233 19.49 -11.78 -16.52
N ILE A 234 18.97 -12.77 -15.78
CA ILE A 234 19.01 -12.82 -14.30
C ILE A 234 20.38 -13.29 -13.80
N ARG A 235 21.09 -14.13 -14.56
CA ARG A 235 22.37 -14.74 -14.15
C ARG A 235 23.62 -13.99 -14.63
N GLY A 236 23.45 -12.87 -15.33
CA GLY A 236 24.53 -12.09 -15.94
C GLY A 236 24.77 -10.72 -15.32
N ALA A 237 24.21 -10.44 -14.14
CA ALA A 237 24.44 -9.23 -13.35
C ALA A 237 25.19 -9.58 -12.06
#